data_AF-A0A929HHT9-F1
#
_entry.id   AF-A0A929HHT9-F1
#
_cell.length_a   1.000
_cell.length_b   1.000
_cell.length_c   1.000
_cell.angle_alpha   90.00
_cell.angle_beta   90.00
_cell.angle_gamma   90.00
#
_symmetry.space_group_name_H-M   'P 1'
#
loop_
_entity.id
_entity.type
_entity.pdbx_description
1 polymer ?
#
loop_
_entity_poly.entity_id
_entity_poly.type
_entity_poly.pdbx_seq_one_letter_code
_entity_poly.pdbx_strand_id
1 'polypeptide(L)'
;RKDGLKLMHTGVIDALNLLAKRAAREAGIRAGQIHEAVLVGNTVMTHILLNLDPIELGGAPFALAYRDSLDIKARDLGLNFHPGSNIHILPAEAGHVGADNVAALLAEKPYEYPEIALLIDVGTNAEIVLSTPEGLFSASSPTGPAFEGGQISSGMRAAPGAIERVRIDPESKAARFSVIGNQVWSDQWHLNGELPLDDQPSNLAAGICGSGIIEVVAELFLAGILLPDGSFNPNEINDHMLWNGHQGCYILATEKQTSTGEKILITQEDVRNIQLAKAALYAGAKLLMNHAKVSSLDKIILAGAFGSYIDPKHALVLGLIPDCKISHIHAVGNAAGDGARIALLNRHKRGEAQEIADRVHYIETAVDPDFQEEFVKAMHLPHSSDEFQHLAGILPKTTTVRNPNRRARRHRR
;
A
#
# COMPACT_ATOMS: atom_id res chain seq x y z
N ARG A 1 17.16 -0.82 -23.27
CA ARG A 1 17.39 -1.66 -24.47
C ARG A 1 16.59 -1.06 -25.62
N LYS A 2 17.08 -1.10 -26.87
CA LYS A 2 16.43 -0.42 -28.01
C LYS A 2 15.02 -0.97 -28.35
N ASP A 3 14.70 -2.18 -27.93
CA ASP A 3 13.43 -2.88 -28.14
C ASP A 3 12.57 -3.00 -26.87
N GLY A 4 12.99 -2.37 -25.76
CA GLY A 4 12.35 -2.54 -24.45
C GLY A 4 10.87 -2.17 -24.45
N LEU A 5 10.53 -1.00 -24.99
CA LEU A 5 9.14 -0.53 -25.07
C LEU A 5 8.27 -1.53 -25.86
N LYS A 6 8.73 -1.95 -27.04
CA LYS A 6 7.99 -2.89 -27.88
C LYS A 6 7.72 -4.21 -27.15
N LEU A 7 8.72 -4.75 -26.46
CA LEU A 7 8.56 -5.98 -25.67
C LEU A 7 7.53 -5.82 -24.54
N MET A 8 7.59 -4.70 -23.81
CA MET A 8 6.64 -4.39 -22.74
C MET A 8 5.22 -4.20 -23.28
N HIS A 9 5.06 -3.43 -24.36
CA HIS A 9 3.78 -3.23 -25.04
C HIS A 9 3.17 -4.57 -25.48
N THR A 10 3.94 -5.39 -26.20
CA THR A 10 3.49 -6.73 -26.61
C THR A 10 3.08 -7.58 -25.41
N GLY A 11 3.87 -7.58 -24.33
CA GLY A 11 3.53 -8.30 -23.10
C GLY A 11 2.20 -7.86 -22.48
N VAL A 12 1.92 -6.54 -22.44
CA VAL A 12 0.65 -5.99 -21.96
C VAL A 12 -0.51 -6.40 -22.86
N ILE A 13 -0.37 -6.26 -24.18
CA ILE A 13 -1.43 -6.61 -25.14
C ILE A 13 -1.75 -8.11 -25.11
N ASP A 14 -0.73 -8.97 -25.03
CA ASP A 14 -0.92 -10.42 -24.92
C ASP A 14 -1.64 -10.80 -23.63
N ALA A 15 -1.28 -10.17 -22.51
CA ALA A 15 -1.95 -10.36 -21.23
C ALA A 15 -3.42 -9.91 -21.28
N LEU A 16 -3.71 -8.73 -21.83
CA LEU A 16 -5.07 -8.22 -21.99
C LEU A 16 -5.92 -9.13 -22.89
N ASN A 17 -5.37 -9.60 -24.01
CA ASN A 17 -6.05 -10.54 -24.89
C ASN A 17 -6.37 -11.87 -24.20
N LEU A 18 -5.42 -12.39 -23.41
CA LEU A 18 -5.63 -13.61 -22.63
C LEU A 18 -6.73 -13.43 -21.56
N LEU A 19 -6.67 -12.34 -20.80
CA LEU A 19 -7.64 -12.03 -19.75
C LEU A 19 -9.03 -11.80 -20.33
N ALA A 20 -9.16 -11.02 -21.40
CA ALA A 20 -10.42 -10.78 -22.08
C ALA A 20 -11.02 -12.07 -22.66
N LYS A 21 -10.20 -12.98 -23.21
CA LYS A 21 -10.66 -14.29 -23.68
C LYS A 21 -11.21 -15.15 -22.54
N ARG A 22 -10.57 -15.12 -21.37
CA ARG A 22 -11.05 -15.85 -20.17
C ARG A 22 -12.38 -15.26 -19.68
N ALA A 23 -12.44 -13.94 -19.49
CA ALA A 23 -13.65 -13.24 -19.06
C ALA A 23 -14.82 -13.45 -20.04
N ALA A 24 -14.56 -13.37 -21.36
CA ALA A 24 -15.56 -13.63 -22.38
C ALA A 24 -16.10 -15.07 -22.30
N ARG A 25 -15.22 -16.05 -22.10
CA ARG A 25 -15.60 -17.46 -21.96
C ARG A 25 -16.48 -17.68 -20.72
N GLU A 26 -16.12 -17.08 -19.59
CA GLU A 26 -16.92 -17.14 -18.36
C GLU A 26 -18.30 -16.50 -18.54
N ALA A 27 -18.38 -15.42 -19.33
CA ALA A 27 -19.63 -14.77 -19.69
C ALA A 27 -20.41 -15.46 -20.84
N GLY A 28 -19.91 -16.60 -21.38
CA GLY A 28 -20.58 -17.32 -22.47
C GLY A 28 -20.54 -16.61 -23.84
N ILE A 29 -19.63 -15.66 -24.04
CA ILE A 29 -19.44 -14.92 -25.30
C ILE A 29 -18.03 -15.16 -25.88
N ARG A 30 -17.80 -14.70 -27.11
CA ARG A 30 -16.45 -14.66 -27.72
C ARG A 30 -15.82 -13.29 -27.49
N ALA A 31 -14.49 -13.23 -27.40
CA ALA A 31 -13.76 -11.95 -27.27
C ALA A 31 -14.11 -10.97 -28.42
N GLY A 32 -14.34 -11.48 -29.63
CA GLY A 32 -14.82 -10.69 -30.77
C GLY A 32 -16.24 -10.10 -30.64
N GLN A 33 -16.93 -10.35 -29.52
CA GLN A 33 -18.23 -9.75 -29.16
C GLN A 33 -18.09 -8.68 -28.06
N ILE A 34 -16.87 -8.41 -27.59
CA ILE A 34 -16.59 -7.25 -26.75
C ILE A 34 -16.60 -6.03 -27.68
N HIS A 35 -17.41 -5.01 -27.37
CA HIS A 35 -17.58 -3.80 -28.19
C HIS A 35 -17.03 -2.52 -27.54
N GLU A 36 -16.85 -2.53 -26.23
CA GLU A 36 -16.37 -1.39 -25.46
C GLU A 36 -15.52 -1.92 -24.31
N ALA A 37 -14.40 -1.25 -24.03
CA ALA A 37 -13.62 -1.47 -22.82
C ALA A 37 -13.12 -0.13 -22.29
N VAL A 38 -13.00 -0.02 -20.97
CA VAL A 38 -12.28 1.06 -20.30
C VAL A 38 -10.99 0.48 -19.73
N LEU A 39 -9.86 1.10 -20.02
CA LEU A 39 -8.55 0.73 -19.47
C LEU A 39 -8.02 1.87 -18.60
N VAL A 40 -7.58 1.52 -17.40
CA VAL A 40 -7.00 2.45 -16.43
C VAL A 40 -5.73 1.85 -15.85
N GLY A 41 -4.84 2.71 -15.38
CA GLY A 41 -3.54 2.34 -14.82
C GLY A 41 -2.68 3.60 -14.70
N ASN A 42 -1.60 3.47 -13.93
CA ASN A 42 -0.68 4.59 -13.78
C ASN A 42 -0.12 5.03 -15.14
N THR A 43 0.46 6.22 -15.15
CA THR A 43 0.93 6.89 -16.35
C THR A 43 1.94 6.03 -17.13
N VAL A 44 2.85 5.35 -16.44
CA VAL A 44 3.84 4.46 -17.10
C VAL A 44 3.14 3.29 -17.80
N MET A 45 2.19 2.63 -17.13
CA MET A 45 1.46 1.50 -17.69
C MET A 45 0.61 1.90 -18.90
N THR A 46 -0.01 3.07 -18.86
CA THR A 46 -0.78 3.59 -20.01
C THR A 46 0.12 4.03 -21.16
N HIS A 47 1.32 4.58 -20.91
CA HIS A 47 2.30 4.85 -21.97
C HIS A 47 2.74 3.56 -22.67
N ILE A 48 3.08 2.51 -21.90
CA ILE A 48 3.44 1.20 -22.44
C ILE A 48 2.28 0.61 -23.25
N LEU A 49 1.05 0.67 -22.73
CA LEU A 49 -0.16 0.24 -23.44
C LEU A 49 -0.32 0.95 -24.80
N LEU A 50 -0.12 2.27 -24.81
CA LEU A 50 -0.24 3.11 -26.00
C LEU A 50 1.00 3.05 -26.92
N ASN A 51 2.02 2.29 -26.52
CA ASN A 51 3.32 2.24 -27.19
C ASN A 51 3.99 3.63 -27.31
N LEU A 52 3.79 4.47 -26.29
CA LEU A 52 4.45 5.76 -26.08
C LEU A 52 5.70 5.54 -25.22
N ASP A 53 6.80 6.22 -25.56
CA ASP A 53 8.07 6.05 -24.84
C ASP A 53 7.99 6.69 -23.44
N PRO A 54 8.14 5.91 -22.34
CA PRO A 54 8.05 6.45 -20.99
C PRO A 54 9.35 7.09 -20.49
N ILE A 55 10.41 7.18 -21.30
CA ILE A 55 11.72 7.74 -20.86
C ILE A 55 11.58 9.11 -20.20
N GLU A 56 10.76 10.01 -20.76
CA GLU A 56 10.57 11.36 -20.25
C GLU A 56 9.77 11.41 -18.93
N LEU A 57 9.11 10.31 -18.55
CA LEU A 57 8.49 10.16 -17.22
C LEU A 57 9.53 9.90 -16.12
N GLY A 58 10.75 9.46 -16.48
CA GLY A 58 11.80 9.13 -15.51
C GLY A 58 12.74 10.27 -15.15
N GLY A 59 12.66 11.41 -15.85
CA GLY A 59 13.52 12.57 -15.64
C GLY A 59 12.72 13.85 -15.48
N ALA A 60 13.09 14.71 -14.53
CA ALA A 60 12.44 16.00 -14.34
C ALA A 60 12.43 16.79 -15.67
N PRO A 61 11.29 17.37 -16.09
CA PRO A 61 10.08 17.64 -15.31
C PRO A 61 8.99 16.53 -15.36
N PHE A 62 9.35 15.28 -15.64
CA PHE A 62 8.46 14.11 -15.68
C PHE A 62 7.35 14.28 -16.73
N ALA A 63 7.77 14.62 -17.96
CA ALA A 63 6.87 15.14 -18.99
C ALA A 63 5.87 14.09 -19.46
N LEU A 64 4.59 14.42 -19.29
CA LEU A 64 3.46 13.59 -19.67
C LEU A 64 3.10 13.76 -21.16
N ALA A 65 2.98 12.66 -21.91
CA ALA A 65 2.68 12.72 -23.35
C ALA A 65 1.19 12.97 -23.67
N TYR A 66 0.30 12.60 -22.76
CA TYR A 66 -1.15 12.82 -22.90
C TYR A 66 -1.76 13.12 -21.53
N ARG A 67 -2.62 14.13 -21.46
CA ARG A 67 -3.35 14.47 -20.23
C ARG A 67 -4.83 14.11 -20.32
N ASP A 68 -5.40 14.24 -21.52
CA ASP A 68 -6.83 14.07 -21.75
C ASP A 68 -7.22 12.61 -21.96
N SER A 69 -8.52 12.33 -21.79
CA SER A 69 -9.09 11.03 -22.12
C SER A 69 -8.86 10.65 -23.59
N LEU A 70 -8.65 9.36 -23.86
CA LEU A 70 -8.42 8.86 -25.21
C LEU A 70 -9.47 7.82 -25.61
N ASP A 71 -9.95 7.90 -26.85
CA ASP A 71 -10.79 6.88 -27.48
C ASP A 71 -10.05 6.28 -28.69
N ILE A 72 -9.68 5.01 -28.58
CA ILE A 72 -8.85 4.31 -29.57
C ILE A 72 -9.57 3.05 -30.03
N LYS A 73 -9.42 2.67 -31.29
CA LYS A 73 -9.96 1.38 -31.75
C LYS A 73 -9.11 0.24 -31.20
N ALA A 74 -9.78 -0.79 -30.67
CA ALA A 74 -9.11 -1.98 -30.12
C ALA A 74 -8.08 -2.59 -31.10
N ARG A 75 -8.42 -2.60 -32.39
CA ARG A 75 -7.54 -3.10 -33.46
C ARG A 75 -6.24 -2.32 -33.61
N ASP A 76 -6.23 -1.03 -33.29
CA ASP A 76 -5.07 -0.15 -33.42
C ASP A 76 -4.08 -0.39 -32.26
N LEU A 77 -4.56 -0.94 -31.14
CA LEU A 77 -3.75 -1.40 -30.01
C LEU A 77 -3.34 -2.89 -30.11
N GLY A 78 -3.84 -3.64 -31.10
CA GLY A 78 -3.60 -5.09 -31.20
C GLY A 78 -4.49 -5.95 -30.30
N LEU A 79 -5.62 -5.42 -29.82
CA LEU A 79 -6.60 -6.17 -29.04
C LEU A 79 -7.58 -6.93 -29.96
N ASN A 80 -7.77 -8.22 -29.67
CA ASN A 80 -8.58 -9.16 -30.43
C ASN A 80 -10.08 -9.10 -30.05
N PHE A 81 -10.63 -7.89 -29.97
CA PHE A 81 -12.04 -7.63 -29.69
C PHE A 81 -12.83 -7.52 -31.01
N HIS A 82 -14.08 -7.06 -30.96
CA HIS A 82 -14.81 -6.73 -32.20
C HIS A 82 -14.01 -5.66 -33.01
N PRO A 83 -13.92 -5.73 -34.35
CA PRO A 83 -13.14 -4.76 -35.15
C PRO A 83 -13.57 -3.29 -35.03
N GLY A 84 -14.82 -3.07 -34.59
CA GLY A 84 -15.39 -1.75 -34.30
C GLY A 84 -15.26 -1.29 -32.85
N SER A 85 -14.63 -2.09 -31.98
CA SER A 85 -14.61 -1.82 -30.53
C SER A 85 -13.87 -0.55 -30.21
N ASN A 86 -14.39 0.17 -29.22
CA ASN A 86 -13.75 1.33 -28.64
C ASN A 86 -13.04 0.96 -27.34
N ILE A 87 -11.84 1.48 -27.17
CA ILE A 87 -11.06 1.44 -25.93
C ILE A 87 -11.00 2.87 -25.43
N HIS A 88 -11.61 3.08 -24.27
CA HIS A 88 -11.59 4.36 -23.59
C HIS A 88 -10.52 4.33 -22.49
N ILE A 89 -9.62 5.30 -22.49
CA ILE A 89 -8.61 5.48 -21.45
C ILE A 89 -8.94 6.78 -20.73
N LEU A 90 -9.02 6.72 -19.40
CA LEU A 90 -9.25 7.89 -18.56
C LEU A 90 -8.04 8.86 -18.62
N PRO A 91 -8.22 10.13 -18.25
CA PRO A 91 -7.12 11.10 -18.27
C PRO A 91 -6.03 10.74 -17.24
N ALA A 92 -4.85 11.30 -17.42
CA ALA A 92 -3.75 11.23 -16.46
C ALA A 92 -3.53 12.61 -15.81
N GLU A 93 -3.24 12.64 -14.51
CA GLU A 93 -3.01 13.89 -13.78
C GLU A 93 -1.59 14.41 -13.99
N ALA A 94 -0.60 13.50 -13.96
CA ALA A 94 0.82 13.84 -14.02
C ALA A 94 1.68 12.64 -14.48
N GLY A 95 3.01 12.83 -14.51
CA GLY A 95 3.96 11.80 -14.91
C GLY A 95 3.90 10.51 -14.06
N HIS A 96 3.53 10.63 -12.79
CA HIS A 96 3.44 9.50 -11.84
C HIS A 96 2.05 9.25 -11.26
N VAL A 97 1.04 10.04 -11.64
CA VAL A 97 -0.35 9.87 -11.20
C VAL A 97 -1.24 9.76 -12.43
N GLY A 98 -1.79 8.57 -12.65
CA GLY A 98 -2.43 8.20 -13.90
C GLY A 98 -3.94 8.00 -13.81
N ALA A 99 -4.45 7.31 -14.83
CA ALA A 99 -5.86 7.01 -15.03
C ALA A 99 -6.47 6.13 -13.92
N ASP A 100 -5.65 5.35 -13.22
CA ASP A 100 -6.05 4.58 -12.04
C ASP A 100 -6.45 5.47 -10.87
N ASN A 101 -5.68 6.52 -10.56
CA ASN A 101 -6.04 7.47 -9.52
C ASN A 101 -7.36 8.19 -9.86
N VAL A 102 -7.51 8.65 -11.11
CA VAL A 102 -8.76 9.28 -11.57
C VAL A 102 -9.95 8.32 -11.45
N ALA A 103 -9.75 7.04 -11.77
CA ALA A 103 -10.78 6.01 -11.58
C ALA A 103 -11.12 5.82 -10.10
N ALA A 104 -10.13 5.80 -9.20
CA ALA A 104 -10.37 5.73 -7.76
C ALA A 104 -11.18 6.94 -7.26
N LEU A 105 -10.91 8.14 -7.78
CA LEU A 105 -11.68 9.35 -7.47
C LEU A 105 -13.14 9.25 -7.96
N LEU A 106 -13.39 8.66 -9.12
CA LEU A 106 -14.75 8.40 -9.59
C LEU A 106 -15.52 7.41 -8.71
N ALA A 107 -14.82 6.40 -8.18
CA ALA A 107 -15.42 5.37 -7.34
C ALA A 107 -15.74 5.89 -5.93
N GLU A 108 -14.76 6.51 -5.28
CA GLU A 108 -14.86 6.93 -3.87
C GLU A 108 -15.46 8.32 -3.68
N LYS A 109 -15.42 9.14 -4.74
CA LYS A 109 -15.96 10.51 -4.80
C LYS A 109 -15.56 11.40 -3.62
N PRO A 110 -14.27 11.48 -3.27
CA PRO A 110 -13.86 12.22 -2.08
C PRO A 110 -14.13 13.74 -2.20
N TYR A 111 -14.32 14.26 -3.43
CA TYR A 111 -14.74 15.64 -3.70
C TYR A 111 -16.20 15.96 -3.36
N GLU A 112 -17.03 14.95 -3.05
CA GLU A 112 -18.39 15.16 -2.53
C GLU A 112 -18.41 15.22 -0.98
N TYR A 113 -17.28 14.93 -0.32
CA TYR A 113 -17.22 14.90 1.15
C TYR A 113 -17.13 16.31 1.74
N PRO A 114 -17.88 16.60 2.82
CA PRO A 114 -17.73 17.85 3.55
C PRO A 114 -16.54 17.84 4.52
N GLU A 115 -15.93 16.68 4.74
CA GLU A 115 -14.87 16.44 5.72
C GLU A 115 -13.50 16.30 5.02
N ILE A 116 -12.41 16.46 5.77
CA ILE A 116 -11.05 16.28 5.24
C ILE A 116 -10.76 14.78 5.16
N ALA A 117 -10.59 14.28 3.94
CA ALA A 117 -10.41 12.86 3.69
C ALA A 117 -9.11 12.57 2.95
N LEU A 118 -8.42 11.52 3.37
CA LEU A 118 -7.24 11.00 2.70
C LEU A 118 -7.58 9.66 2.02
N LEU A 119 -7.49 9.62 0.70
CA LEU A 119 -7.55 8.38 -0.08
C LEU A 119 -6.13 7.95 -0.40
N ILE A 120 -5.81 6.67 -0.17
CA ILE A 120 -4.49 6.10 -0.44
C ILE A 120 -4.69 4.80 -1.21
N ASP A 121 -4.25 4.74 -2.46
CA ASP A 121 -4.07 3.45 -3.15
C ASP A 121 -2.70 2.88 -2.78
N VAL A 122 -2.69 1.76 -2.05
CA VAL A 122 -1.44 1.17 -1.57
C VAL A 122 -0.94 0.11 -2.55
N GLY A 123 0.14 0.42 -3.25
CA GLY A 123 0.93 -0.52 -4.05
C GLY A 123 2.43 -0.26 -3.93
N THR A 124 3.19 -0.73 -4.93
CA THR A 124 4.62 -0.47 -5.08
C THR A 124 4.94 1.02 -5.20
N ASN A 125 4.04 1.77 -5.83
CA ASN A 125 3.88 3.19 -5.60
C ASN A 125 2.56 3.37 -4.86
N ALA A 126 2.47 4.44 -4.08
CA ALA A 126 1.21 4.83 -3.49
C ALA A 126 0.74 6.16 -4.07
N GLU A 127 -0.44 6.12 -4.69
CA GLU A 127 -1.17 7.31 -5.07
C GLU A 127 -1.97 7.81 -3.86
N ILE A 128 -1.74 9.08 -3.51
CA ILE A 128 -2.32 9.71 -2.34
C ILE A 128 -3.18 10.87 -2.84
N VAL A 129 -4.43 10.92 -2.40
CA VAL A 129 -5.31 12.07 -2.63
C VAL A 129 -5.82 12.60 -1.32
N LEU A 130 -5.56 13.89 -1.08
CA LEU A 130 -6.17 14.65 -0.01
C LEU A 130 -7.35 15.44 -0.57
N SER A 131 -8.53 15.22 -0.02
CA SER A 131 -9.72 16.01 -0.28
C SER A 131 -10.01 16.95 0.87
N THR A 132 -10.30 18.19 0.51
CA THR A 132 -10.67 19.28 1.42
C THR A 132 -11.85 20.03 0.82
N PRO A 133 -12.60 20.81 1.63
CA PRO A 133 -13.62 21.73 1.09
C PRO A 133 -13.07 22.71 0.04
N GLU A 134 -11.78 23.03 0.10
CA GLU A 134 -11.10 23.97 -0.80
C GLU A 134 -10.65 23.31 -2.11
N GLY A 135 -10.50 21.99 -2.16
CA GLY A 135 -10.07 21.28 -3.36
C GLY A 135 -9.43 19.92 -3.11
N LEU A 136 -8.98 19.31 -4.22
CA LEU A 136 -8.26 18.05 -4.26
C LEU A 136 -6.77 18.29 -4.49
N PHE A 137 -5.95 17.54 -3.77
CA PHE A 137 -4.50 17.48 -3.94
C PHE A 137 -4.07 16.05 -4.15
N SER A 138 -3.16 15.78 -5.08
CA SER A 138 -2.62 14.44 -5.30
C SER A 138 -1.10 14.41 -5.27
N ALA A 139 -0.56 13.26 -4.91
CA ALA A 139 0.86 12.96 -4.98
C ALA A 139 1.05 11.46 -5.28
N SER A 140 2.18 11.12 -5.89
CA SER A 140 2.68 9.74 -5.92
C SER A 140 3.88 9.62 -4.98
N SER A 141 3.95 8.52 -4.25
CA SER A 141 5.02 8.23 -3.31
C SER A 141 5.67 6.87 -3.59
N PRO A 142 7.01 6.78 -3.67
CA PRO A 142 7.72 5.54 -3.94
C PRO A 142 7.84 4.69 -2.66
N THR A 143 6.80 3.92 -2.36
CA THR A 143 6.75 3.02 -1.20
C THR A 143 7.64 1.78 -1.38
N GLY A 144 7.89 1.37 -2.62
CA GLY A 144 8.64 0.15 -2.92
C GLY A 144 7.85 -1.13 -2.61
N PRO A 145 8.41 -2.31 -2.91
CA PRO A 145 7.65 -3.56 -2.90
C PRO A 145 7.53 -4.21 -1.51
N ALA A 146 8.00 -3.55 -0.43
CA ALA A 146 8.04 -4.11 0.92
C ALA A 146 6.66 -4.59 1.40
N PHE A 147 5.62 -3.80 1.13
CA PHE A 147 4.24 -4.14 1.46
C PHE A 147 3.65 -5.23 0.56
N GLU A 148 4.30 -5.59 -0.54
CA GLU A 148 3.88 -6.71 -1.40
C GLU A 148 4.67 -7.99 -1.10
N GLY A 149 5.49 -7.98 -0.05
CA GLY A 149 6.39 -9.06 0.32
C GLY A 149 7.71 -9.09 -0.46
N GLY A 150 7.98 -8.08 -1.30
CA GLY A 150 9.28 -7.92 -1.94
C GLY A 150 10.31 -7.32 -0.99
N GLN A 151 11.59 -7.66 -1.15
CA GLN A 151 12.68 -7.17 -0.27
C GLN A 151 12.49 -7.50 1.22
N ILE A 152 11.62 -8.47 1.54
CA ILE A 152 11.50 -9.05 2.87
C ILE A 152 12.08 -10.47 2.80
N SER A 153 12.95 -10.81 3.74
CA SER A 153 13.75 -12.04 3.77
C SER A 153 12.90 -13.31 3.61
N SER A 154 11.77 -13.37 4.33
CA SER A 154 10.77 -14.43 4.25
C SER A 154 9.47 -13.94 3.58
N GLY A 155 9.57 -12.90 2.75
CA GLY A 155 8.44 -12.26 2.10
C GLY A 155 7.86 -13.09 0.96
N MET A 156 6.53 -13.09 0.85
CA MET A 156 5.84 -13.72 -0.27
C MET A 156 4.53 -12.98 -0.59
N ARG A 157 3.98 -13.24 -1.79
CA ARG A 157 2.64 -12.77 -2.13
C ARG A 157 1.58 -13.45 -1.26
N ALA A 158 0.44 -12.77 -1.07
CA ALA A 158 -0.72 -13.34 -0.41
C ALA A 158 -1.23 -14.58 -1.16
N ALA A 159 -0.97 -15.76 -0.57
CA ALA A 159 -1.35 -17.07 -1.09
C ALA A 159 -1.46 -18.05 0.10
N PRO A 160 -2.11 -19.22 -0.06
CA PRO A 160 -2.19 -20.21 1.01
C PRO A 160 -0.83 -20.49 1.66
N GLY A 161 -0.79 -20.50 2.99
CA GLY A 161 0.43 -20.65 3.79
C GLY A 161 1.18 -19.34 4.09
N ALA A 162 0.82 -18.20 3.49
CA ALA A 162 1.40 -16.91 3.87
C ALA A 162 0.84 -16.42 5.21
N ILE A 163 1.71 -16.02 6.14
CA ILE A 163 1.35 -15.38 7.41
C ILE A 163 0.72 -14.02 7.09
N GLU A 164 -0.54 -13.85 7.50
CA GLU A 164 -1.34 -12.65 7.22
C GLU A 164 -1.74 -11.84 8.46
N ARG A 165 -1.74 -12.48 9.64
CA ARG A 165 -2.07 -11.85 10.93
C ARG A 165 -1.08 -12.30 12.00
N VAL A 166 -0.67 -11.39 12.88
CA VAL A 166 0.30 -11.65 13.95
C VAL A 166 -0.13 -10.97 15.24
N ARG A 167 0.00 -11.65 16.39
CA ARG A 167 -0.14 -11.04 17.72
C ARG A 167 1.05 -11.44 18.57
N ILE A 168 1.65 -10.48 19.27
CA ILE A 168 2.78 -10.71 20.18
C ILE A 168 2.37 -10.33 21.59
N ASP A 169 2.47 -11.29 22.50
CA ASP A 169 2.20 -11.03 23.90
C ASP A 169 3.29 -10.13 24.52
N PRO A 170 2.95 -8.98 25.12
CA PRO A 170 3.94 -8.02 25.58
C PRO A 170 4.73 -8.49 26.81
N GLU A 171 4.28 -9.53 27.53
CA GLU A 171 4.96 -10.06 28.70
C GLU A 171 5.91 -11.20 28.33
N SER A 172 5.36 -12.27 27.73
CA SER A 172 6.09 -13.47 27.32
C SER A 172 6.90 -13.30 26.04
N LYS A 173 6.58 -12.28 25.22
CA LYS A 173 7.15 -12.04 23.88
C LYS A 173 6.85 -13.14 22.86
N ALA A 174 5.96 -14.07 23.19
CA ALA A 174 5.56 -15.15 22.29
C ALA A 174 4.63 -14.61 21.19
N ALA A 175 4.91 -15.00 19.95
CA ALA A 175 4.03 -14.73 18.82
C ALA A 175 3.02 -15.86 18.61
N ARG A 176 1.81 -15.46 18.22
CA ARG A 176 0.88 -16.32 17.49
C ARG A 176 0.53 -15.67 16.17
N PHE A 177 0.24 -16.48 15.15
CA PHE A 177 -0.07 -15.98 13.82
C PHE A 177 -1.15 -16.81 13.12
N SER A 178 -1.80 -16.19 12.12
CA SER A 178 -2.70 -16.85 11.18
C SER A 178 -2.06 -16.89 9.80
N VAL A 179 -2.32 -17.95 9.04
CA VAL A 179 -1.91 -18.08 7.64
C VAL A 179 -3.13 -18.17 6.73
N ILE A 180 -3.00 -17.63 5.52
CA ILE A 180 -4.05 -17.71 4.51
C ILE A 180 -4.38 -19.18 4.24
N GLY A 181 -5.67 -19.49 4.24
CA GLY A 181 -6.19 -20.85 4.03
C GLY A 181 -6.37 -21.67 5.31
N ASN A 182 -6.04 -21.13 6.49
CA ASN A 182 -6.33 -21.75 7.78
C ASN A 182 -7.34 -20.92 8.59
N GLN A 183 -8.12 -21.59 9.44
CA GLN A 183 -9.07 -20.94 10.36
C GLN A 183 -8.54 -20.84 11.81
N VAL A 184 -7.49 -21.59 12.14
CA VAL A 184 -6.90 -21.69 13.48
C VAL A 184 -5.54 -21.00 13.57
N TRP A 185 -5.28 -20.34 14.70
CA TRP A 185 -4.02 -19.66 14.99
C TRP A 185 -2.90 -20.66 15.35
N SER A 186 -1.66 -20.25 15.15
CA SER A 186 -0.49 -21.13 15.30
C SER A 186 -0.21 -21.66 16.72
N ASP A 187 -0.79 -21.04 17.75
CA ASP A 187 -0.78 -21.50 19.14
C ASP A 187 -1.73 -22.70 19.39
N GLN A 188 -2.66 -22.95 18.46
CA GLN A 188 -3.59 -24.08 18.50
C GLN A 188 -3.14 -25.24 17.60
N TRP A 189 -1.98 -25.13 16.94
CA TRP A 189 -1.52 -26.18 16.03
C TRP A 189 -0.96 -27.38 16.79
N HIS A 190 -1.56 -28.55 16.58
CA HIS A 190 -1.12 -29.81 17.20
C HIS A 190 -0.12 -30.57 16.33
N LEU A 191 1.09 -30.03 16.22
CA LEU A 191 2.15 -30.53 15.32
C LEU A 191 2.87 -31.81 15.81
N ASN A 192 2.45 -32.38 16.95
CA ASN A 192 3.06 -33.58 17.56
C ASN A 192 2.22 -34.87 17.39
N GLY A 193 1.13 -34.85 16.62
CA GLY A 193 0.48 -36.07 16.11
C GLY A 193 -0.53 -36.81 17.02
N GLU A 194 -1.06 -36.19 18.08
CA GLU A 194 -1.91 -36.88 19.07
C GLU A 194 -3.43 -36.54 19.03
N LEU A 195 -3.90 -35.69 18.12
CA LEU A 195 -5.31 -35.25 18.04
C LEU A 195 -5.90 -35.38 16.61
N PRO A 196 -7.25 -35.36 16.46
CA PRO A 196 -7.94 -35.61 15.20
C PRO A 196 -7.48 -34.71 14.04
N LEU A 197 -7.56 -35.22 12.81
CA LEU A 197 -7.18 -34.53 11.56
C LEU A 197 -7.83 -33.14 11.40
N ASP A 198 -8.98 -32.89 12.03
CA ASP A 198 -9.73 -31.65 11.92
C ASP A 198 -9.08 -30.45 12.65
N ASP A 199 -8.15 -30.70 13.60
CA ASP A 199 -7.45 -29.66 14.38
C ASP A 199 -6.05 -29.34 13.83
N GLN A 200 -5.64 -29.94 12.71
CA GLN A 200 -4.35 -29.65 12.08
C GLN A 200 -4.47 -28.53 11.04
N PRO A 201 -3.46 -27.64 10.94
CA PRO A 201 -3.45 -26.61 9.92
C PRO A 201 -3.44 -27.23 8.52
N SER A 202 -4.34 -26.78 7.64
CA SER A 202 -4.32 -27.21 6.24
C SER A 202 -3.06 -26.74 5.50
N ASN A 203 -2.46 -25.63 5.95
CA ASN A 203 -1.22 -25.08 5.42
C ASN A 203 -0.26 -24.72 6.56
N LEU A 204 1.00 -25.14 6.47
CA LEU A 204 2.07 -24.61 7.32
C LEU A 204 2.55 -23.25 6.79
N ALA A 205 3.24 -22.48 7.63
CA ALA A 205 3.77 -21.18 7.23
C ALA A 205 4.85 -21.33 6.15
N ALA A 206 4.65 -20.69 5.00
CA ALA A 206 5.59 -20.68 3.88
C ALA A 206 6.37 -19.37 3.76
N GLY A 207 5.90 -18.31 4.42
CA GLY A 207 6.45 -16.96 4.36
C GLY A 207 5.47 -15.95 4.93
N ILE A 208 5.75 -14.67 4.73
CA ILE A 208 5.00 -13.54 5.28
C ILE A 208 4.45 -12.70 4.13
N CYS A 209 3.14 -12.45 4.11
CA CYS A 209 2.57 -11.49 3.16
C CYS A 209 2.59 -10.06 3.70
N GLY A 210 2.25 -9.10 2.86
CA GLY A 210 2.25 -7.69 3.22
C GLY A 210 1.49 -7.32 4.51
N SER A 211 0.31 -7.90 4.73
CA SER A 211 -0.47 -7.60 5.95
C SER A 211 0.22 -8.20 7.17
N GLY A 212 0.82 -9.39 7.02
CA GLY A 212 1.60 -10.05 8.06
C GLY A 212 2.84 -9.25 8.46
N ILE A 213 3.58 -8.68 7.50
CA ILE A 213 4.78 -7.88 7.80
C ILE A 213 4.43 -6.52 8.45
N ILE A 214 3.30 -5.90 8.07
CA ILE A 214 2.80 -4.72 8.78
C ILE A 214 2.46 -5.07 10.24
N GLU A 215 1.67 -6.13 10.45
CA GLU A 215 1.26 -6.52 11.80
C GLU A 215 2.45 -6.93 12.67
N VAL A 216 3.40 -7.72 12.15
CA VAL A 216 4.55 -8.14 12.96
C VAL A 216 5.43 -6.97 13.38
N VAL A 217 5.73 -6.01 12.50
CA VAL A 217 6.56 -4.85 12.88
C VAL A 217 5.82 -3.97 13.90
N ALA A 218 4.52 -3.74 13.70
CA ALA A 218 3.71 -3.01 14.65
C ALA A 218 3.62 -3.72 16.01
N GLU A 219 3.40 -5.04 16.03
CA GLU A 219 3.32 -5.83 17.28
C GLU A 219 4.66 -5.95 17.99
N LEU A 220 5.78 -6.08 17.26
CA LEU A 220 7.12 -6.05 17.84
C LEU A 220 7.40 -4.70 18.53
N PHE A 221 6.93 -3.61 17.93
CA PHE A 221 7.02 -2.28 18.53
C PHE A 221 6.12 -2.15 19.76
N LEU A 222 4.86 -2.61 19.71
CA LEU A 222 3.94 -2.61 20.86
C LEU A 222 4.48 -3.46 22.02
N ALA A 223 5.11 -4.58 21.72
CA ALA A 223 5.73 -5.45 22.71
C ALA A 223 7.06 -4.90 23.27
N GLY A 224 7.56 -3.75 22.79
CA GLY A 224 8.84 -3.17 23.22
C GLY A 224 10.08 -3.91 22.74
N ILE A 225 9.91 -4.85 21.80
CA ILE A 225 11.00 -5.59 21.13
C ILE A 225 11.70 -4.69 20.12
N LEU A 226 10.96 -3.79 19.46
CA LEU A 226 11.52 -2.71 18.67
C LEU A 226 11.50 -1.39 19.45
N LEU A 227 12.59 -0.64 19.33
CA LEU A 227 12.67 0.76 19.75
C LEU A 227 12.00 1.67 18.71
N PRO A 228 11.68 2.94 19.05
CA PRO A 228 11.05 3.86 18.11
C PRO A 228 11.85 4.10 16.81
N ASP A 229 13.17 3.94 16.85
CA ASP A 229 14.02 4.07 15.66
C ASP A 229 14.03 2.79 14.79
N GLY A 230 13.28 1.75 15.15
CA GLY A 230 13.20 0.46 14.47
C GLY A 230 14.36 -0.49 14.76
N SER A 231 15.26 -0.15 15.68
CA SER A 231 16.27 -1.11 16.14
C SER A 231 15.66 -2.12 17.12
N PHE A 232 16.16 -3.36 17.11
CA PHE A 232 15.82 -4.33 18.15
C PHE A 232 16.37 -3.86 19.51
N ASN A 233 15.53 -3.90 20.53
CA ASN A 233 15.88 -3.49 21.88
C ASN A 233 16.89 -4.48 22.47
N PRO A 234 18.15 -4.06 22.75
CA PRO A 234 19.20 -4.97 23.22
C PRO A 234 18.96 -5.51 24.64
N ASN A 235 18.00 -4.94 25.37
CA ASN A 235 17.59 -5.46 26.68
C ASN A 235 16.59 -6.62 26.57
N GLU A 236 16.04 -6.89 25.38
CA GLU A 236 15.12 -7.99 25.14
C GLU A 236 15.89 -9.26 24.80
N ILE A 237 16.33 -9.95 25.86
CA ILE A 237 17.05 -11.22 25.79
C ILE A 237 16.08 -12.32 26.24
N ASN A 238 15.53 -13.06 25.28
CA ASN A 238 14.58 -14.15 25.51
C ASN A 238 14.67 -15.21 24.39
N ASP A 239 13.98 -16.33 24.55
CA ASP A 239 14.06 -17.48 23.63
C ASP A 239 13.47 -17.21 22.22
N HIS A 240 12.79 -16.08 22.03
CA HIS A 240 12.25 -15.65 20.73
C HIS A 240 13.22 -14.75 19.96
N MET A 241 14.37 -14.40 20.53
CA MET A 241 15.37 -13.52 19.94
C MET A 241 16.65 -14.28 19.58
N LEU A 242 17.21 -13.97 18.42
CA LEU A 242 18.55 -14.40 18.00
C LEU A 242 19.45 -13.17 17.91
N TRP A 243 20.62 -13.24 18.53
CA TRP A 243 21.58 -12.13 18.56
C TRP A 243 22.91 -12.53 17.93
N ASN A 244 23.40 -11.70 17.00
CA ASN A 244 24.77 -11.75 16.48
C ASN A 244 25.45 -10.40 16.77
N GLY A 245 26.15 -10.32 17.91
CA GLY A 245 26.68 -9.06 18.42
C GLY A 245 25.53 -8.09 18.74
N HIS A 246 25.48 -6.96 18.02
CA HIS A 246 24.43 -5.94 18.18
C HIS A 246 23.24 -6.11 17.22
N GLN A 247 23.28 -7.11 16.33
CA GLN A 247 22.20 -7.36 15.39
C GLN A 247 21.23 -8.40 15.98
N GLY A 248 20.00 -7.97 16.23
CA GLY A 248 18.90 -8.84 16.68
C GLY A 248 18.03 -9.30 15.53
N CYS A 249 17.47 -10.50 15.65
CA CYS A 249 16.40 -11.04 14.82
C CYS A 249 15.33 -11.67 15.72
N TYR A 250 14.06 -11.56 15.33
CA TYR A 250 12.95 -12.20 16.04
C TYR A 250 12.51 -13.48 15.33
N ILE A 251 12.26 -14.55 16.09
CA ILE A 251 11.75 -15.82 15.58
C ILE A 251 10.21 -15.74 15.53
N LEU A 252 9.64 -15.51 14.34
CA LEU A 252 8.19 -15.45 14.16
C LEU A 252 7.55 -16.85 14.08
N ALA A 253 8.21 -17.79 13.39
CA ALA A 253 7.75 -19.18 13.29
C ALA A 253 8.93 -20.14 13.43
N THR A 254 8.69 -21.24 14.15
CA THR A 254 9.66 -22.32 14.36
C THR A 254 9.71 -23.29 13.17
N GLU A 255 10.76 -24.10 13.08
CA GLU A 255 10.95 -25.12 12.04
C GLU A 255 9.76 -26.10 11.93
N LYS A 256 9.07 -26.38 13.04
CA LYS A 256 7.90 -27.27 13.04
C LYS A 256 6.66 -26.60 12.45
N GLN A 257 6.57 -25.28 12.53
CA GLN A 257 5.43 -24.50 12.06
C GLN A 257 5.58 -24.10 10.58
N THR A 258 6.71 -24.39 9.95
CA THR A 258 7.00 -23.97 8.58
C THR A 258 6.98 -25.13 7.59
N SER A 259 6.58 -24.85 6.35
CA SER A 259 6.56 -25.86 5.28
C SER A 259 7.96 -26.21 4.77
N THR A 260 8.94 -25.34 5.01
CA THR A 260 10.35 -25.53 4.62
C THR A 260 11.17 -26.29 5.66
N GLY A 261 10.68 -26.39 6.90
CA GLY A 261 11.48 -26.90 8.03
C GLY A 261 12.55 -25.92 8.53
N GLU A 262 12.52 -24.66 8.07
CA GLU A 262 13.42 -23.59 8.52
C GLU A 262 12.64 -22.52 9.29
N LYS A 263 13.28 -21.82 10.23
CA LYS A 263 12.61 -20.73 10.97
C LYS A 263 12.25 -19.58 10.05
N ILE A 264 11.09 -18.95 10.26
CA ILE A 264 10.79 -17.63 9.70
C ILE A 264 11.25 -16.58 10.70
N LEU A 265 12.22 -15.77 10.27
CA LEU A 265 12.81 -14.71 11.08
C LEU A 265 12.36 -13.33 10.60
N ILE A 266 12.23 -12.38 11.52
CA ILE A 266 12.17 -10.95 11.23
C ILE A 266 13.54 -10.37 11.51
N THR A 267 14.21 -9.90 10.46
CA THR A 267 15.56 -9.35 10.53
C THR A 267 15.54 -7.84 10.68
N GLN A 268 16.70 -7.26 11.06
CA GLN A 268 16.84 -5.81 11.08
C GLN A 268 16.65 -5.18 9.70
N GLU A 269 17.05 -5.87 8.63
CA GLU A 269 16.87 -5.39 7.24
C GLU A 269 15.39 -5.36 6.85
N ASP A 270 14.61 -6.38 7.23
CA ASP A 270 13.15 -6.40 7.02
C ASP A 270 12.47 -5.19 7.67
N VAL A 271 12.82 -4.90 8.92
CA VAL A 271 12.29 -3.72 9.64
C VAL A 271 12.69 -2.42 8.93
N ARG A 272 13.93 -2.32 8.44
CA ARG A 272 14.40 -1.12 7.71
C ARG A 272 13.65 -0.92 6.39
N ASN A 273 13.40 -2.00 5.64
CA ASN A 273 12.65 -1.92 4.39
C ASN A 273 11.20 -1.47 4.62
N ILE A 274 10.57 -1.93 5.70
CA ILE A 274 9.24 -1.45 6.12
C ILE A 274 9.28 0.01 6.57
N GLN A 275 10.30 0.43 7.32
CA GLN A 275 10.45 1.84 7.71
C GLN A 275 10.60 2.77 6.51
N LEU A 276 11.40 2.39 5.50
CA LEU A 276 11.56 3.17 4.27
C LEU A 276 10.23 3.30 3.52
N ALA A 277 9.53 2.17 3.35
CA ALA A 277 8.26 2.14 2.63
C ALA A 277 7.17 2.97 3.33
N LYS A 278 7.03 2.81 4.65
CA LYS A 278 6.03 3.53 5.43
C LYS A 278 6.37 5.02 5.56
N ALA A 279 7.65 5.37 5.65
CA ALA A 279 8.10 6.77 5.71
C ALA A 279 7.82 7.52 4.42
N ALA A 280 8.01 6.88 3.26
CA ALA A 280 7.65 7.47 1.97
C ALA A 280 6.16 7.81 1.91
N LEU A 281 5.29 6.83 2.20
CA LEU A 281 3.85 7.04 2.19
C LEU A 281 3.41 8.16 3.14
N TYR A 282 3.87 8.11 4.39
CA TYR A 282 3.52 9.11 5.40
C TYR A 282 3.98 10.51 4.99
N ALA A 283 5.22 10.63 4.48
CA ALA A 283 5.77 11.91 4.02
C ALA A 283 4.96 12.49 2.86
N GLY A 284 4.54 11.66 1.90
CA GLY A 284 3.65 12.07 0.81
C GLY A 284 2.32 12.60 1.34
N ALA A 285 1.67 11.88 2.26
CA ALA A 285 0.41 12.32 2.88
C ALA A 285 0.58 13.63 3.66
N LYS A 286 1.64 13.74 4.46
CA LYS A 286 1.96 14.92 5.24
C LYS A 286 2.24 16.13 4.36
N LEU A 287 2.92 15.92 3.23
CA LEU A 287 3.19 16.98 2.27
C LEU A 287 1.89 17.56 1.70
N LEU A 288 0.94 16.70 1.30
CA LEU A 288 -0.37 17.15 0.85
C LEU A 288 -1.10 17.94 1.95
N MET A 289 -1.06 17.46 3.20
CA MET A 289 -1.65 18.15 4.34
C MET A 289 -1.02 19.54 4.56
N ASN A 290 0.30 19.67 4.42
CA ASN A 290 1.01 20.94 4.56
C ASN A 290 0.63 21.93 3.46
N HIS A 291 0.57 21.50 2.19
CA HIS A 291 0.14 22.33 1.06
C HIS A 291 -1.32 22.79 1.19
N ALA A 292 -2.20 21.89 1.64
CA ALA A 292 -3.60 22.20 1.93
C ALA A 292 -3.80 22.97 3.26
N LYS A 293 -2.74 23.13 4.07
CA LYS A 293 -2.74 23.79 5.38
C LYS A 293 -3.73 23.17 6.38
N VAL A 294 -3.86 21.85 6.34
CA VAL A 294 -4.69 21.07 7.28
C VAL A 294 -3.81 20.31 8.27
N SER A 295 -4.26 20.22 9.52
CA SER A 295 -3.49 19.57 10.59
C SER A 295 -4.06 18.21 11.02
N SER A 296 -5.27 17.88 10.60
CA SER A 296 -6.00 16.67 11.02
C SER A 296 -6.80 16.10 9.85
N LEU A 297 -7.04 14.80 9.92
CA LEU A 297 -7.88 14.07 8.98
C LEU A 297 -9.13 13.59 9.71
N ASP A 298 -10.28 13.71 9.05
CA ASP A 298 -11.54 13.22 9.57
C ASP A 298 -11.79 11.77 9.13
N LYS A 299 -11.26 11.41 7.94
CA LYS A 299 -11.48 10.11 7.29
C LYS A 299 -10.24 9.65 6.53
N ILE A 300 -9.95 8.35 6.54
CA ILE A 300 -8.94 7.74 5.69
C ILE A 300 -9.56 6.56 4.94
N ILE A 301 -9.28 6.46 3.64
CA ILE A 301 -9.70 5.37 2.77
C ILE A 301 -8.45 4.69 2.22
N LEU A 302 -8.27 3.40 2.54
CA LEU A 302 -7.18 2.56 2.05
C LEU A 302 -7.69 1.73 0.88
N ALA A 303 -7.29 2.09 -0.34
CA ALA A 303 -7.59 1.38 -1.56
C ALA A 303 -6.44 0.46 -2.00
N GLY A 304 -6.72 -0.31 -3.05
CA GLY A 304 -5.76 -1.24 -3.63
C GLY A 304 -5.95 -2.66 -3.10
N ALA A 305 -5.55 -3.64 -3.91
CA ALA A 305 -5.67 -5.05 -3.54
C ALA A 305 -4.94 -5.38 -2.24
N PHE A 306 -3.88 -4.62 -1.92
CA PHE A 306 -3.17 -4.71 -0.66
C PHE A 306 -3.87 -3.96 0.48
N GLY A 307 -4.29 -2.70 0.22
CA GLY A 307 -4.97 -1.84 1.19
C GLY A 307 -6.18 -2.49 1.85
N SER A 308 -6.92 -3.33 1.11
CA SER A 308 -8.09 -4.08 1.61
C SER A 308 -7.84 -4.97 2.83
N TYR A 309 -6.59 -5.37 3.09
CA TYR A 309 -6.25 -6.32 4.16
C TYR A 309 -5.52 -5.68 5.35
N ILE A 310 -5.14 -4.41 5.23
CA ILE A 310 -4.41 -3.67 6.26
C ILE A 310 -5.32 -3.43 7.46
N ASP A 311 -4.87 -3.82 8.65
CA ASP A 311 -5.58 -3.47 9.88
C ASP A 311 -5.34 -2.00 10.24
N PRO A 312 -6.40 -1.18 10.43
CA PRO A 312 -6.26 0.24 10.71
C PRO A 312 -5.43 0.58 11.96
N LYS A 313 -5.54 -0.22 13.03
CA LYS A 313 -4.76 0.00 14.25
C LYS A 313 -3.27 -0.23 13.97
N HIS A 314 -2.90 -1.31 13.30
CA HIS A 314 -1.50 -1.59 12.99
C HIS A 314 -0.93 -0.58 11.99
N ALA A 315 -1.72 -0.10 11.03
CA ALA A 315 -1.31 0.99 10.13
C ALA A 315 -0.93 2.26 10.90
N LEU A 316 -1.76 2.66 11.87
CA LEU A 316 -1.47 3.81 12.73
C LEU A 316 -0.26 3.56 13.64
N VAL A 317 -0.17 2.40 14.27
CA VAL A 317 0.95 2.04 15.17
C VAL A 317 2.28 2.01 14.44
N LEU A 318 2.29 1.53 13.20
CA LEU A 318 3.46 1.57 12.32
C LEU A 318 3.79 3.02 11.90
N GLY A 319 2.79 3.91 11.91
CA GLY A 319 2.87 5.24 11.31
C GLY A 319 2.93 5.17 9.79
N LEU A 320 2.18 4.22 9.21
CA LEU A 320 1.95 4.11 7.78
C LEU A 320 1.10 5.28 7.27
N ILE A 321 0.16 5.72 8.09
CA ILE A 321 -0.80 6.78 7.82
C ILE A 321 -0.83 7.82 8.95
N PRO A 322 -1.19 9.08 8.67
CA PRO A 322 -1.37 10.10 9.70
C PRO A 322 -2.46 9.73 10.72
N ASP A 323 -2.40 10.35 11.89
CA ASP A 323 -3.35 10.10 12.97
C ASP A 323 -4.79 10.44 12.53
N CYS A 324 -5.67 9.46 12.70
CA CYS A 324 -7.09 9.56 12.43
C CYS A 324 -7.82 8.59 13.36
N LYS A 325 -9.09 8.88 13.67
CA LYS A 325 -9.89 8.01 14.51
C LYS A 325 -10.04 6.64 13.84
N ILE A 326 -9.67 5.57 14.55
CA ILE A 326 -9.65 4.19 14.02
C ILE A 326 -10.97 3.81 13.31
N SER A 327 -12.12 4.22 13.87
CA SER A 327 -13.43 3.92 13.31
C SER A 327 -13.76 4.64 11.99
N HIS A 328 -12.95 5.63 11.59
CA HIS A 328 -13.10 6.41 10.35
C HIS A 328 -12.04 6.02 9.29
N ILE A 329 -11.28 4.96 9.56
CA ILE A 329 -10.34 4.38 8.59
C ILE A 329 -11.03 3.18 7.97
N HIS A 330 -11.23 3.25 6.66
CA HIS A 330 -11.94 2.22 5.90
C HIS A 330 -11.05 1.67 4.81
N ALA A 331 -11.04 0.35 4.66
CA ALA A 331 -10.41 -0.28 3.53
C ALA A 331 -11.44 -0.49 2.42
N VAL A 332 -11.09 -0.14 1.20
CA VAL A 332 -11.85 -0.42 -0.02
C VAL A 332 -11.08 -1.36 -0.91
N GLY A 333 -11.78 -1.96 -1.87
CA GLY A 333 -11.20 -2.90 -2.82
C GLY A 333 -10.30 -2.23 -3.86
N ASN A 334 -10.32 -2.80 -5.05
CA ASN A 334 -9.72 -2.19 -6.23
C ASN A 334 -10.58 -1.01 -6.71
N ALA A 335 -10.39 0.16 -6.10
CA ALA A 335 -11.13 1.39 -6.43
C ALA A 335 -10.92 1.80 -7.90
N ALA A 336 -9.72 1.64 -8.45
CA ALA A 336 -9.46 1.90 -9.87
C ALA A 336 -10.31 1.01 -10.79
N GLY A 337 -10.43 -0.29 -10.45
CA GLY A 337 -11.29 -1.23 -11.18
C GLY A 337 -12.78 -0.88 -11.08
N ASP A 338 -13.25 -0.44 -9.91
CA ASP A 338 -14.62 0.03 -9.71
C ASP A 338 -14.88 1.31 -10.51
N GLY A 339 -13.95 2.25 -10.54
CA GLY A 339 -14.00 3.46 -11.36
C GLY A 339 -14.03 3.18 -12.86
N ALA A 340 -13.21 2.23 -13.33
CA ALA A 340 -13.22 1.79 -14.72
C ALA A 340 -14.59 1.19 -15.11
N ARG A 341 -15.21 0.40 -14.21
CA ARG A 341 -16.57 -0.13 -14.42
C ARG A 341 -17.61 0.99 -14.47
N ILE A 342 -17.51 1.99 -13.60
CA ILE A 342 -18.39 3.16 -13.58
C ILE A 342 -18.28 3.93 -14.91
N ALA A 343 -17.07 4.22 -15.39
CA ALA A 343 -16.82 4.91 -16.66
C ALA A 343 -17.23 4.09 -17.89
N LEU A 344 -17.16 2.75 -17.80
CA LEU A 344 -17.61 1.85 -18.86
C LEU A 344 -19.14 1.92 -19.03
N LEU A 345 -19.87 1.89 -17.92
CA LEU A 345 -21.33 1.83 -17.90
C LEU A 345 -21.99 3.21 -18.03
N ASN A 346 -21.27 4.30 -17.78
CA ASN A 346 -21.82 5.65 -17.82
C ASN A 346 -20.88 6.64 -18.54
N ARG A 347 -21.31 7.10 -19.73
CA ARG A 347 -20.53 8.07 -20.52
C ARG A 347 -20.40 9.44 -19.86
N HIS A 348 -21.36 9.86 -19.03
CA HIS A 348 -21.24 11.11 -18.27
C HIS A 348 -20.08 11.04 -17.28
N LYS A 349 -19.84 9.87 -16.70
CA LYS A 349 -18.71 9.64 -15.79
C LYS A 349 -17.35 9.71 -16.50
N ARG A 350 -17.29 9.53 -17.82
CA ARG A 350 -16.06 9.78 -18.60
C ARG A 350 -15.74 11.27 -18.67
N GLY A 351 -16.75 12.12 -18.91
CA GLY A 351 -16.59 13.58 -18.86
C GLY A 351 -16.22 14.07 -17.46
N GLU A 352 -16.89 13.54 -16.43
CA GLU A 352 -16.56 13.84 -15.04
C GLU A 352 -15.12 13.44 -14.67
N ALA A 353 -14.60 12.34 -15.23
CA ALA A 353 -13.20 11.95 -15.05
C ALA A 353 -12.23 13.05 -15.49
N GLN A 354 -12.51 13.66 -16.65
CA GLN A 354 -11.73 14.78 -17.18
C GLN A 354 -11.83 16.01 -16.27
N GLU A 355 -13.06 16.38 -15.88
CA GLU A 355 -13.28 17.52 -14.99
C GLU A 355 -12.57 17.36 -13.64
N ILE A 356 -12.54 16.14 -13.09
CA ILE A 356 -11.80 15.84 -11.86
C ILE A 356 -10.30 15.99 -12.10
N ALA A 357 -9.74 15.33 -13.12
CA ALA A 357 -8.30 15.37 -13.40
C ALA A 357 -7.78 16.79 -13.66
N ASP A 358 -8.60 17.66 -14.25
CA ASP A 358 -8.26 19.07 -14.48
C ASP A 358 -8.25 19.91 -13.18
N ARG A 359 -9.00 19.49 -12.16
CA ARG A 359 -9.16 20.20 -10.87
C ARG A 359 -8.21 19.74 -9.77
N VAL A 360 -7.58 18.58 -9.92
CA VAL A 360 -6.64 18.06 -8.93
C VAL A 360 -5.34 18.86 -8.98
N HIS A 361 -4.89 19.32 -7.81
CA HIS A 361 -3.58 19.96 -7.65
C HIS A 361 -2.53 18.89 -7.37
N TYR A 362 -1.80 18.51 -8.41
CA TYR A 362 -0.69 17.56 -8.27
C TYR A 362 0.54 18.20 -7.62
N ILE A 363 1.08 17.53 -6.61
CA ILE A 363 2.30 17.89 -5.89
C ILE A 363 3.40 16.88 -6.23
N GLU A 364 4.47 17.36 -6.86
CA GLU A 364 5.62 16.52 -7.25
C GLU A 364 6.55 16.30 -6.05
N THR A 365 6.36 15.18 -5.36
CA THR A 365 7.11 14.82 -4.14
C THR A 365 8.63 14.79 -4.36
N ALA A 366 9.08 14.39 -5.54
CA ALA A 366 10.51 14.23 -5.86
C ALA A 366 11.30 15.55 -5.86
N VAL A 367 10.63 16.69 -6.05
CA VAL A 367 11.27 18.02 -6.10
C VAL A 367 10.80 18.95 -4.98
N ASP A 368 9.89 18.48 -4.13
CA ASP A 368 9.41 19.27 -3.01
C ASP A 368 10.46 19.32 -1.89
N PRO A 369 10.85 20.53 -1.43
CA PRO A 369 11.91 20.69 -0.44
C PRO A 369 11.58 20.07 0.93
N ASP A 370 10.30 19.93 1.28
CA ASP A 370 9.87 19.45 2.60
C ASP A 370 9.83 17.91 2.66
N PHE A 371 9.79 17.22 1.51
CA PHE A 371 9.62 15.77 1.46
C PHE A 371 10.72 15.02 2.23
N GLN A 372 11.98 15.40 2.05
CA GLN A 372 13.11 14.72 2.71
C GLN A 372 13.03 14.87 4.24
N GLU A 373 12.63 16.06 4.73
CA GLU A 373 12.50 16.29 6.16
C GLU A 373 11.37 15.45 6.75
N GLU A 374 10.20 15.44 6.11
CA GLU A 374 9.05 14.63 6.56
C GLU A 374 9.34 13.13 6.46
N PHE A 375 10.06 12.67 5.43
CA PHE A 375 10.52 11.29 5.31
C PHE A 375 11.40 10.86 6.49
N VAL A 376 12.39 11.67 6.86
CA VAL A 376 13.28 11.35 7.99
C VAL A 376 12.52 11.30 9.31
N LYS A 377 11.58 12.22 9.54
CA LYS A 377 10.73 12.20 10.73
C LYS A 377 9.83 10.96 10.77
N ALA A 378 9.31 10.57 9.61
CA ALA A 378 8.46 9.42 9.43
C ALA A 378 9.18 8.06 9.49
N MET A 379 10.51 8.01 9.58
CA MET A 379 11.23 6.74 9.80
C MET A 379 10.96 6.12 11.18
N HIS A 380 10.65 6.95 12.20
CA HIS A 380 10.38 6.47 13.56
C HIS A 380 9.01 5.80 13.68
N LEU A 381 8.79 4.88 14.62
CA LEU A 381 7.51 4.24 14.89
C LEU A 381 6.79 4.94 16.08
N PRO A 382 5.53 5.42 15.92
CA PRO A 382 4.85 5.66 14.64
C PRO A 382 5.43 6.87 13.89
N HIS A 383 5.98 7.86 14.61
CA HIS A 383 6.61 9.05 14.03
C HIS A 383 7.49 9.75 15.09
N SER A 384 8.44 10.60 14.68
CA SER A 384 9.35 11.28 15.63
C SER A 384 8.76 12.54 16.28
N SER A 385 7.89 13.26 15.57
CA SER A 385 7.29 14.53 16.02
C SER A 385 5.75 14.56 16.09
N ASP A 386 5.05 14.07 15.06
CA ASP A 386 3.59 14.05 15.01
C ASP A 386 2.97 13.25 16.16
N GLU A 387 1.86 13.78 16.68
CA GLU A 387 1.12 13.18 17.78
C GLU A 387 0.06 12.20 17.26
N PHE A 388 0.00 11.00 17.86
CA PHE A 388 -1.01 9.98 17.56
C PHE A 388 -2.00 9.90 18.72
N GLN A 389 -2.83 10.92 18.87
CA GLN A 389 -3.79 11.02 19.98
C GLN A 389 -4.79 9.86 20.00
N HIS A 390 -5.14 9.31 18.83
CA HIS A 390 -6.05 8.17 18.74
C HIS A 390 -5.41 6.83 19.14
N LEU A 391 -4.08 6.81 19.36
CA LEU A 391 -3.35 5.69 19.94
C LEU A 391 -2.99 5.88 21.42
N ALA A 392 -3.53 6.91 22.08
CA ALA A 392 -3.29 7.13 23.50
C ALA A 392 -3.69 5.90 24.33
N GLY A 393 -2.74 5.39 25.13
CA GLY A 393 -2.93 4.17 25.93
C GLY A 393 -2.67 2.85 25.19
N ILE A 394 -2.45 2.88 23.87
CA ILE A 394 -2.04 1.72 23.06
C ILE A 394 -0.51 1.66 22.94
N LEU A 395 0.14 2.81 22.71
CA LEU A 395 1.58 2.87 22.48
C LEU A 395 2.40 2.52 23.74
N PRO A 396 3.61 1.94 23.60
CA PRO A 396 4.50 1.66 24.73
C PRO A 396 4.83 2.90 25.55
N LYS A 397 4.95 2.79 26.88
CA LYS A 397 5.21 3.93 27.80
C LYS A 397 6.49 4.73 27.49
N THR A 398 7.44 4.14 26.78
CA THR A 398 8.71 4.77 26.35
C THR A 398 8.54 5.78 25.21
N THR A 399 7.37 5.86 24.58
CA THR A 399 7.10 6.72 23.41
C THR A 399 6.69 8.16 23.75
N THR A 400 6.58 8.56 25.02
CA THR A 400 6.25 9.96 25.33
C THR A 400 7.39 10.87 24.88
N VAL A 401 7.17 11.55 23.75
CA VAL A 401 8.05 12.58 23.21
C VAL A 401 8.38 13.57 24.33
N ARG A 402 9.64 13.59 24.78
CA ARG A 402 10.11 14.61 25.71
C ARG A 402 10.14 15.94 24.97
N ASN A 403 9.08 16.72 25.12
CA ASN A 403 8.96 18.06 24.59
C ASN A 403 10.19 18.92 25.04
N PRO A 404 11.13 19.27 24.13
CA PRO A 404 12.40 19.90 24.52
C PRO A 404 12.20 21.28 25.17
N ASN A 405 11.09 21.95 24.83
CA ASN A 405 10.79 23.32 25.24
C ASN A 405 10.23 23.47 26.66
N ARG A 406 9.97 22.38 27.40
CA ARG A 406 9.44 22.49 28.78
C ARG A 406 10.51 22.66 29.86
N ARG A 407 11.80 22.41 29.60
CA ARG A 407 12.88 22.60 30.60
C ARG A 407 13.41 24.03 30.69
N ALA A 408 13.31 24.84 29.63
CA ALA A 408 13.88 26.19 29.62
C ALA A 408 13.12 27.23 30.48
N ARG A 409 11.88 26.95 30.91
CA ARG A 409 11.06 27.89 31.70
C ARG A 409 11.14 27.74 33.22
N ARG A 410 11.86 26.73 33.73
CA ARG A 410 11.95 26.48 35.20
C ARG A 410 13.19 27.04 35.90
N HIS A 411 14.12 27.67 35.17
CA HIS A 411 15.33 28.28 35.75
C HIS A 411 15.43 29.81 35.59
N ARG A 412 14.31 30.50 35.41
CA ARG A 412 14.25 31.96 35.60
C ARG A 412 13.09 32.32 36.53
N ARG A 413 13.33 32.18 37.83
CA ARG A 413 12.75 33.00 38.88
C ARG A 413 13.79 33.16 39.98
#